data_AF-A0A3N0AEN3-F1
#
_entry.id   AF-A0A3N0AEN3-F1
#
_cell.length_a   1.000
_cell.length_b   1.000
_cell.length_c   1.000
_cell.angle_alpha   90.00
_cell.angle_beta   90.00
_cell.angle_gamma   90.00
#
_symmetry.space_group_name_H-M   'P 1'
#
loop_
_entity.id
_entity.type
_entity.pdbx_description
1 polymer ?
#
loop_
_entity_poly.entity_id
_entity_poly.type
_entity_poly.pdbx_seq_one_letter_code
_entity_poly.pdbx_strand_id
1 'polypeptide(L)' 'MSELMRYKGRRSLITGVSLEPGQVYEIVPLDRKYGRDGFWVEVTDGKDKCRCPYEDKEAFLNNWEMANGAL' A
#
# COMPACT_ATOMS: atom_id res chain seq x y z
N MET A 1 2.37 -13.47 -0.32
CA MET A 1 3.34 -12.96 -1.31
C MET A 1 3.35 -11.46 -1.15
N SER A 2 4.51 -10.85 -0.97
CA SER A 2 4.63 -9.39 -0.89
C SER A 2 5.02 -8.82 -2.25
N GLU A 3 4.56 -7.61 -2.54
CA GLU A 3 4.83 -6.93 -3.81
C GLU A 3 5.46 -5.56 -3.55
N LEU A 4 6.45 -5.19 -4.37
CA LEU A 4 7.03 -3.85 -4.36
C LEU A 4 6.18 -2.93 -5.24
N MET A 5 5.62 -1.91 -4.63
CA MET A 5 4.73 -0.97 -5.31
C MET A 5 5.16 0.47 -5.04
N ARG A 6 5.04 1.31 -6.07
CA ARG A 6 5.27 2.74 -5.96
C ARG A 6 3.99 3.44 -5.55
N TYR A 7 4.08 4.27 -4.52
CA TYR A 7 2.98 5.10 -4.10
C TYR A 7 2.83 6.30 -5.05
N LYS A 8 1.65 6.50 -5.62
CA LYS A 8 1.31 7.62 -6.53
C LYS A 8 0.17 8.49 -6.01
N GLY A 9 -0.37 8.16 -4.82
CA GLY A 9 -1.39 8.96 -4.14
C GLY A 9 -0.83 10.28 -3.61
N ARG A 10 -1.67 11.03 -2.87
CA ARG A 10 -1.22 12.24 -2.16
C ARG A 10 -0.40 11.87 -0.93
N ARG A 11 0.60 12.68 -0.60
CA ARG A 11 1.40 12.50 0.61
C ARG A 11 0.51 12.29 1.82
N SER A 12 0.73 11.21 2.56
CA SER A 12 -0.12 10.81 3.68
C SER A 12 0.72 10.25 4.82
N LEU A 13 0.46 10.72 6.04
CA LEU A 13 1.09 10.18 7.24
C LEU A 13 0.16 9.15 7.86
N ILE A 14 0.54 7.88 7.81
CA ILE A 14 -0.24 6.76 8.35
C ILE A 14 0.59 6.10 9.44
N THR A 15 0.16 6.24 10.69
CA THR A 15 0.75 5.66 11.92
C THR A 15 2.11 4.99 11.71
N GLY A 16 3.19 5.78 11.85
CA GLY A 16 4.56 5.29 11.77
C GLY A 16 5.17 5.24 10.37
N VAL A 17 4.38 5.35 9.30
CA VAL A 17 4.86 5.35 7.92
C VAL A 17 4.38 6.61 7.19
N SER A 18 5.32 7.37 6.63
CA SER A 18 5.02 8.49 5.73
C SER A 18 4.96 7.96 4.30
N LEU A 19 3.77 7.94 3.70
CA LEU A 19 3.57 7.58 2.30
C LEU A 19 3.88 8.80 1.42
N GLU A 20 5.01 8.76 0.72
CA GLU A 20 5.51 9.81 -0.15
C GLU A 20 5.26 9.44 -1.62
N PRO A 21 4.70 10.35 -2.44
CA PRO A 21 4.53 10.10 -3.87
C PRO A 21 5.87 9.81 -4.55
N GLY A 22 5.92 8.76 -5.35
CA GLY A 22 7.13 8.28 -6.05
C GLY A 22 7.96 7.27 -5.27
N GLN A 23 7.75 7.11 -3.97
CA GLN A 23 8.50 6.16 -3.14
C GLN A 23 7.95 4.74 -3.29
N VAL A 24 8.84 3.74 -3.22
CA VAL A 24 8.50 2.32 -3.29
C VAL A 24 8.38 1.75 -1.88
N TYR A 25 7.34 0.96 -1.68
CA TYR A 25 7.04 0.26 -0.43
C TYR A 25 6.80 -1.20 -0.72
N GLU A 26 7.06 -2.05 0.28
CA GLU A 26 6.61 -3.43 0.25
C GLU A 26 5.17 -3.49 0.77
N ILE A 27 4.31 -4.16 0.00
CA ILE A 27 2.89 -4.32 0.29
C ILE A 27 2.58 -5.79 0.50
N VAL A 28 1.92 -6.09 1.61
CA VAL A 28 1.45 -7.44 1.94
C VAL A 28 -0.08 -7.40 2.06
N PRO A 29 -0.83 -8.12 1.20
CA PRO A 29 -2.26 -8.27 1.40
C PRO A 29 -2.51 -9.07 2.69
N LEU A 30 -3.40 -8.57 3.54
CA LEU A 30 -3.78 -9.24 4.78
C LEU A 30 -5.03 -10.09 4.54
N ASP A 31 -5.08 -11.27 5.15
CA ASP A 31 -6.27 -12.13 5.17
C ASP A 31 -7.32 -11.60 6.17
N ARG A 32 -7.77 -10.36 5.90
CA ARG A 32 -8.72 -9.63 6.74
C ARG A 32 -9.61 -8.77 5.85
N LYS A 33 -10.92 -8.88 6.07
CA LYS A 33 -11.92 -8.05 5.39
C LYS A 33 -11.99 -6.63 5.95
N TYR A 34 -12.20 -5.68 5.05
CA TYR A 34 -12.61 -4.31 5.35
C TYR A 34 -14.00 -4.08 4.77
N GLY A 35 -15.02 -3.89 5.61
CA GLY A 35 -16.41 -3.82 5.14
C GLY A 35 -16.87 -5.13 4.49
N ARG A 36 -17.71 -5.04 3.45
CA ARG A 36 -18.28 -6.21 2.76
C ARG A 36 -17.29 -6.84 1.78
N ASP A 37 -16.71 -5.99 0.92
CA ASP A 37 -15.90 -6.41 -0.23
C ASP A 37 -14.46 -5.86 -0.22
N GLY A 38 -14.14 -4.99 0.73
CA GLY A 38 -12.82 -4.40 0.87
C GLY A 38 -11.82 -5.29 1.60
N PHE A 39 -10.57 -4.84 1.60
CA PHE A 39 -9.43 -5.58 2.15
C PHE A 39 -8.46 -4.65 2.87
N TRP A 40 -7.56 -5.27 3.63
CA TRP A 40 -6.44 -4.58 4.26
C TRP A 40 -5.13 -4.95 3.57
N VAL A 41 -4.22 -3.98 3.52
CA VAL A 41 -2.82 -4.23 3.20
C VAL A 41 -1.94 -3.75 4.35
N GLU A 42 -0.84 -4.45 4.59
CA GLU A 42 0.28 -3.95 5.37
C GLU A 42 1.28 -3.30 4.41
N VAL A 43 1.72 -2.09 4.75
CA VAL A 43 2.71 -1.33 3.99
C VAL A 43 3.93 -1.15 4.88
N THR A 44 5.12 -1.44 4.35
CA THR A 44 6.37 -1.21 5.05
C THR A 44 7.35 -0.41 4.20
N ASP A 45 8.06 0.51 4.85
CA ASP A 45 9.17 1.28 4.28
C ASP A 45 10.54 0.67 4.61
N GLY A 46 10.54 -0.54 5.18
CA GLY A 46 11.74 -1.26 5.65
C GLY A 46 12.16 -0.94 7.09
N LYS A 47 11.55 0.06 7.74
CA LYS A 47 11.77 0.39 9.15
C LYS A 47 10.50 0.21 9.97
N ASP A 48 9.42 0.80 9.48
CA ASP A 48 8.13 0.85 10.13
C ASP A 48 7.07 0.17 9.26
N LYS A 49 5.92 -0.09 9.88
CA LYS A 49 4.79 -0.78 9.25
C LYS A 49 3.49 -0.08 9.58
N CYS A 50 2.65 0.10 8.57
CA CYS A 50 1.28 0.57 8.77
C CYS A 50 0.28 -0.33 8.07
N ARG A 51 -0.99 -0.23 8.45
CA ARG A 51 -2.09 -1.00 7.84
C ARG A 51 -3.07 -0.05 7.21
N CYS A 52 -3.34 -0.26 5.93
CA CYS A 52 -4.21 0.60 5.14
C CYS A 52 -5.45 -0.19 4.71
N PRO A 53 -6.66 0.30 5.01
CA PRO A 53 -7.89 -0.27 4.48
C PRO A 53 -8.15 0.26 3.06
N TYR A 54 -8.66 -0.61 2.19
CA TYR A 54 -9.15 -0.23 0.86
C TYR A 54 -10.55 -0.81 0.63
N GLU A 55 -11.44 0.01 0.09
CA GLU A 55 -12.83 -0.37 -0.20
C GLU A 55 -12.92 -1.40 -1.33
N ASP A 56 -12.03 -1.30 -2.31
CA ASP A 56 -11.90 -2.22 -3.43
C ASP A 56 -10.51 -2.11 -4.09
N LYS A 57 -10.31 -2.90 -5.15
CA LYS A 57 -9.05 -2.94 -5.92
C LYS A 57 -8.79 -1.63 -6.67
N GLU A 58 -9.82 -0.91 -7.10
CA GLU A 58 -9.65 0.34 -7.85
C GLU A 58 -9.15 1.46 -6.94
N ALA A 59 -9.72 1.60 -5.74
CA ALA A 59 -9.26 2.52 -4.70
C ALA A 59 -7.79 2.28 -4.32
N PHE A 60 -7.38 1.00 -4.28
CA PHE A 60 -5.99 0.62 -4.09
C PHE A 60 -5.11 1.06 -5.28
N LEU A 61 -5.47 0.68 -6.51
CA LEU A 61 -4.70 1.01 -7.72
C LEU A 61 -4.72 2.51 -8.07
N ASN A 62 -5.60 3.31 -7.47
CA ASN A 62 -5.54 4.77 -7.56
C ASN A 62 -4.37 5.35 -6.75
N ASN A 63 -3.94 4.67 -5.69
CA ASN A 63 -2.85 5.12 -4.82
C ASN A 63 -1.52 4.41 -5.11
N TRP A 64 -1.57 3.26 -5.79
CA TRP A 64 -0.43 2.39 -5.99
C TRP A 64 -0.27 2.00 -7.46
N GLU A 65 0.98 1.83 -7.87
CA GLU A 65 1.34 1.22 -9.15
C GLU A 65 2.47 0.21 -8.94
N MET A 66 2.55 -0.79 -9.81
CA MET A 66 3.66 -1.73 -9.79
C MET A 66 4.96 -0.94 -9.96
N ALA A 67 5.94 -1.19 -9.09
CA ALA A 67 7.27 -0.65 -9.27
C ALA A 67 7.96 -1.40 -10.42
N ASN A 68 7.55 -1.13 -11.67
CA ASN A 68 8.22 -1.65 -12.85
C ASN A 68 9.59 -0.96 -12.97
N GLY A 69 10.61 -1.63 -12.44
CA GLY A 69 12.01 -1.29 -12.53
C GLY A 69 12.81 -2.58 -12.65
N ALA A 70 13.13 -2.92 -13.89
CA ALA A 70 13.92 -4.05 -14.38
C ALA A 70 14.93 -4.65 -13.39
N LEU A 71 14.81 -5.95 -13.17
CA LEU A 71 15.99 -6.83 -13.17
C LEU A 71 16.35 -7.14 -14.62
#